data_AF-A0ABD6IKM6-F1
#
_entry.id   AF-A0ABD6IKM6-F1
#
_cell.length_a   1.000
_cell.length_b   1.000
_cell.length_c   1.000
_cell.angle_alpha   90.00
_cell.angle_beta   90.00
_cell.angle_gamma   90.00
#
_symmetry.space_group_name_H-M   'P 1'
#
loop_
_entity.id
_entity.type
_entity.pdbx_description
1 polymer ?
#
loop_
_entity_poly.entity_id
_entity_poly.type
_entity_poly.pdbx_seq_one_letter_code
_entity_poly.pdbx_strand_id
1 'polypeptide(L)'
;MSGPMALEPGGTEQDTLALRLARSDDRTLSLRLPALGTDEATVSLLAAELADRIGPAVHPYEVAALLEAEGLTAETIRDRYGHPNLFSLATALYEQVPRTFPEPAPAADPWRPDHVRCLLRGLLFALPGLAYPLTAPLWHPGRHAAALILAGLISWAWGQGLGHRAHVRKATGPREAARTLAAGAPLG
;
A
#
# COMPACT_ATOMS: atom_id res chain seq x y z
N MET A 1 25.00 5.94 -29.95
CA MET A 1 24.63 5.93 -31.38
C MET A 1 23.47 4.97 -31.57
N SER A 2 22.26 5.50 -31.66
CA SER A 2 21.06 4.83 -32.18
C SER A 2 20.19 5.94 -32.78
N GLY A 3 19.91 5.85 -34.08
CA GLY A 3 19.11 6.83 -34.81
C GLY A 3 17.60 6.63 -34.58
N PRO A 4 16.77 7.64 -34.91
CA PRO A 4 15.33 7.55 -34.78
C PRO A 4 14.71 6.73 -35.92
N MET A 5 13.73 5.89 -35.56
CA MET A 5 12.89 5.12 -36.47
C MET A 5 11.82 6.04 -37.07
N ALA A 6 11.77 6.14 -38.40
CA ALA A 6 10.77 6.91 -39.14
C ALA A 6 9.48 6.08 -39.27
N LEU A 7 8.34 6.69 -38.95
CA LEU A 7 7.00 6.16 -39.23
C LEU A 7 6.47 6.86 -40.49
N GLU A 8 6.34 6.10 -41.58
CA GLU A 8 5.64 6.48 -42.80
C GLU A 8 4.11 6.39 -42.59
N PRO A 9 3.30 7.36 -43.05
CA PRO A 9 1.85 7.28 -43.03
C PRO A 9 1.31 6.83 -44.39
N GLY A 10 0.79 5.60 -44.46
CA GLY A 10 -0.06 5.12 -45.54
C GLY A 10 -0.83 3.90 -45.03
N GLY A 11 -2.15 3.85 -45.00
CA GLY A 11 -3.15 4.53 -45.80
C GLY A 11 -4.05 3.44 -46.38
N THR A 12 -4.99 2.93 -45.58
CA THR A 12 -6.19 2.15 -46.03
C THR A 12 -7.24 2.09 -44.89
N GLU A 13 -7.50 3.24 -44.28
CA GLU A 13 -8.83 3.54 -43.74
C GLU A 13 -9.76 3.68 -44.95
N GLN A 14 -10.66 2.73 -45.22
CA GLN A 14 -11.98 2.94 -45.90
C GLN A 14 -12.66 1.67 -46.41
N ASP A 15 -11.98 0.53 -46.56
CA ASP A 15 -12.54 -0.60 -47.33
C ASP A 15 -13.29 -1.69 -46.54
N THR A 16 -13.38 -1.58 -45.21
CA THR A 16 -14.06 -2.59 -44.37
C THR A 16 -15.51 -2.24 -44.00
N LEU A 17 -16.02 -1.06 -44.36
CA LEU A 17 -17.37 -0.61 -43.99
C LEU A 17 -18.46 -0.83 -45.05
N ALA A 18 -18.13 -1.31 -46.26
CA ALA A 18 -19.09 -1.38 -47.37
C ALA A 18 -19.76 -2.75 -47.61
N LEU A 19 -19.35 -3.82 -46.91
CA LEU A 19 -19.84 -5.19 -47.19
C LEU A 19 -20.55 -5.83 -45.99
N ARG A 20 -21.58 -5.16 -45.45
CA ARG A 20 -22.64 -5.85 -44.68
C ARG A 20 -23.95 -5.06 -44.55
N LEU A 21 -24.33 -4.33 -45.60
CA LEU A 21 -25.65 -3.73 -45.75
C LEU A 21 -26.35 -4.34 -46.97
N ALA A 22 -26.53 -5.66 -46.96
CA ALA A 22 -27.32 -6.34 -47.99
C ALA A 22 -27.88 -7.67 -47.48
N ARG A 23 -28.79 -7.61 -46.50
CA ARG A 23 -29.93 -8.54 -46.43
C ARG A 23 -31.02 -7.98 -45.52
N SER A 24 -31.83 -7.10 -46.10
CA SER A 24 -33.19 -6.88 -45.62
C SER A 24 -33.99 -8.12 -46.02
N ASP A 25 -34.21 -9.01 -45.06
CA ASP A 25 -35.26 -10.03 -45.14
C ASP A 25 -36.24 -9.74 -44.01
N ASP A 26 -37.45 -9.40 -44.44
CA ASP A 26 -38.62 -8.97 -43.70
C ASP A 26 -39.19 -10.15 -42.89
N ARG A 27 -38.50 -10.51 -41.80
CA ARG A 27 -39.04 -11.35 -40.75
C ARG A 27 -39.14 -10.53 -39.50
N THR A 28 -40.35 -10.07 -39.21
CA THR A 28 -40.78 -9.66 -37.88
C THR A 28 -40.59 -10.84 -36.94
N LEU A 29 -39.37 -11.00 -36.44
CA LEU A 29 -39.05 -11.87 -35.32
C LEU A 29 -39.75 -11.26 -34.12
N SER A 30 -40.93 -11.78 -33.81
CA SER A 30 -41.53 -11.64 -32.50
C SER A 30 -40.60 -12.36 -31.51
N LEU A 31 -39.55 -11.66 -31.08
CA LEU A 31 -38.74 -12.01 -29.93
C LEU A 31 -39.67 -11.99 -28.73
N ARG A 32 -40.21 -13.17 -28.39
CA ARG A 32 -40.57 -13.44 -27.01
C ARG A 32 -39.27 -13.32 -26.23
N LEU A 33 -38.97 -12.13 -25.70
CA LEU A 33 -37.99 -12.00 -24.64
C LEU A 33 -38.55 -12.78 -23.45
N PRO A 34 -37.93 -13.89 -23.05
CA PRO A 34 -38.12 -14.39 -21.69
C PRO A 34 -37.64 -13.28 -20.74
N ALA A 35 -37.98 -13.34 -19.46
CA ALA A 35 -37.60 -12.38 -18.42
C ALA A 35 -36.07 -12.08 -18.26
N LEU A 36 -35.21 -12.57 -19.16
CA LEU A 36 -33.78 -12.30 -19.26
C LEU A 36 -33.43 -10.80 -19.22
N GLY A 37 -34.26 -9.95 -19.84
CA GLY A 37 -33.97 -8.51 -19.92
C GLY A 37 -34.17 -7.73 -18.61
N THR A 38 -35.07 -8.18 -17.74
CA THR A 38 -35.29 -7.54 -16.43
C THR A 38 -34.18 -7.87 -15.44
N ASP A 39 -33.66 -9.10 -15.49
CA ASP A 39 -32.58 -9.54 -14.61
C ASP A 39 -31.27 -8.86 -15.00
N GLU A 40 -30.95 -8.81 -16.30
CA GLU A 40 -29.76 -8.13 -16.82
C GLU A 40 -29.78 -6.61 -16.55
N ALA A 41 -30.95 -5.97 -16.64
CA ALA A 41 -31.12 -4.57 -16.25
C ALA A 41 -30.90 -4.36 -14.74
N THR A 42 -31.38 -5.28 -13.91
CA THR A 42 -31.21 -5.21 -12.44
C THR A 42 -29.75 -5.44 -12.03
N VAL A 43 -29.05 -6.37 -12.68
CA VAL A 43 -27.60 -6.57 -12.52
C VAL A 43 -26.83 -5.33 -12.97
N SER A 44 -27.22 -4.71 -14.10
CA SER A 44 -26.59 -3.49 -14.59
C SER A 44 -26.76 -2.30 -13.64
N LEU A 45 -27.92 -2.18 -13.00
CA LEU A 45 -28.16 -1.16 -11.96
C LEU A 45 -27.26 -1.40 -10.74
N LEU A 46 -27.16 -2.65 -10.29
CA LEU A 46 -26.27 -3.02 -9.18
C LEU A 46 -24.79 -2.77 -9.53
N ALA A 47 -24.39 -3.08 -10.77
CA ALA A 47 -23.04 -2.81 -11.28
C ALA A 47 -22.73 -1.31 -11.26
N ALA A 48 -23.67 -0.46 -11.66
CA ALA A 48 -23.53 0.98 -11.61
C ALA A 48 -23.45 1.52 -10.16
N GLU A 49 -24.29 1.00 -9.26
CA GLU A 49 -24.30 1.40 -7.84
C GLU A 49 -23.00 1.05 -7.12
N LEU A 50 -22.42 -0.11 -7.42
CA LEU A 50 -21.22 -0.62 -6.76
C LEU A 50 -19.92 -0.39 -7.55
N ALA A 51 -19.97 0.36 -8.66
CA ALA A 51 -18.85 0.52 -9.59
C ALA A 51 -17.54 0.97 -8.91
N ASP A 52 -17.61 1.95 -8.00
CA ASP A 52 -16.44 2.49 -7.30
C ASP A 52 -15.78 1.48 -6.35
N ARG A 53 -16.56 0.55 -5.79
CA ARG A 53 -16.09 -0.49 -4.87
C ARG A 53 -15.65 -1.76 -5.60
N ILE A 54 -16.30 -2.07 -6.72
CA ILE A 54 -16.00 -3.23 -7.56
C ILE A 54 -14.83 -2.94 -8.50
N GLY A 55 -14.68 -1.72 -9.01
CA GLY A 55 -13.66 -1.33 -9.98
C GLY A 55 -12.22 -1.66 -9.55
N PRO A 56 -11.83 -1.43 -8.27
CA PRO A 56 -10.52 -1.81 -7.72
C PRO A 56 -10.34 -3.31 -7.46
N ALA A 57 -11.42 -4.10 -7.46
CA ALA A 57 -11.34 -5.52 -7.16
C ALA A 57 -10.47 -6.25 -8.19
N VAL A 58 -9.54 -7.08 -7.72
CA VAL A 58 -8.62 -7.84 -8.58
C VAL A 58 -9.12 -9.24 -8.93
N HIS A 59 -10.17 -9.71 -8.22
CA HIS A 59 -10.77 -11.02 -8.47
C HIS A 59 -12.29 -11.02 -8.17
N PRO A 60 -13.11 -11.82 -8.88
CA PRO A 60 -14.54 -11.97 -8.59
C PRO A 60 -14.87 -12.35 -7.15
N TYR A 61 -13.96 -12.99 -6.42
CA TYR A 61 -14.17 -13.35 -5.01
C TYR A 61 -14.10 -12.15 -4.05
N GLU A 62 -13.38 -11.09 -4.41
CA GLU A 62 -13.43 -9.84 -3.64
C GLU A 62 -14.79 -9.16 -3.82
N VAL A 63 -15.35 -9.24 -5.03
CA VAL A 63 -16.72 -8.82 -5.30
C VAL A 63 -17.72 -9.68 -4.53
N ALA A 64 -17.53 -11.00 -4.47
CA ALA A 64 -18.39 -11.87 -3.67
C ALA A 64 -18.34 -11.50 -2.16
N ALA A 65 -17.15 -11.27 -1.62
CA ALA A 65 -16.98 -10.84 -0.23
C ALA A 65 -17.63 -9.46 0.04
N LEU A 66 -17.54 -8.54 -0.93
CA LEU A 66 -18.24 -7.27 -0.90
C LEU A 66 -19.76 -7.46 -0.84
N LEU A 67 -20.32 -8.26 -1.75
CA LEU A 67 -21.76 -8.53 -1.79
C LEU A 67 -22.26 -9.24 -0.51
N GLU A 68 -21.45 -10.16 0.05
CA GLU A 68 -21.73 -10.81 1.33
C GLU A 68 -21.74 -9.79 2.49
N ALA A 69 -20.79 -8.85 2.51
CA ALA A 69 -20.75 -7.78 3.50
C ALA A 69 -21.94 -6.81 3.39
N GLU A 70 -22.50 -6.62 2.19
CA GLU A 70 -23.77 -5.90 1.97
C GLU A 70 -25.01 -6.72 2.39
N GLY A 71 -24.84 -7.98 2.80
CA GLY A 71 -25.92 -8.81 3.31
C GLY A 71 -26.77 -9.48 2.22
N LEU A 72 -26.25 -9.62 0.99
CA LEU A 72 -26.97 -10.32 -0.08
C LEU A 72 -27.08 -11.83 0.21
N THR A 73 -28.31 -12.28 0.43
CA THR A 73 -28.63 -13.70 0.67
C THR A 73 -28.81 -14.48 -0.63
N ALA A 74 -28.62 -15.81 -0.59
CA ALA A 74 -28.80 -16.67 -1.76
C ALA A 74 -30.23 -16.60 -2.35
N GLU A 75 -31.24 -16.42 -1.51
CA GLU A 75 -32.64 -16.24 -1.91
C GLU A 75 -32.81 -14.95 -2.72
N THR A 76 -32.31 -13.82 -2.19
CA THR A 76 -32.38 -12.53 -2.87
C THR A 76 -31.63 -12.56 -4.20
N ILE A 77 -30.51 -13.26 -4.27
CA ILE A 77 -29.69 -13.38 -5.48
C ILE A 77 -30.42 -14.12 -6.60
N ARG A 78 -31.09 -15.22 -6.26
CA ARG A 78 -31.90 -15.97 -7.23
C ARG A 78 -33.14 -15.19 -7.66
N ASP A 79 -33.86 -14.62 -6.70
CA ASP A 79 -35.18 -14.03 -6.96
C ASP A 79 -35.09 -12.66 -7.66
N ARG A 80 -34.07 -11.86 -7.34
CA ARG A 80 -33.93 -10.47 -7.86
C ARG A 80 -32.96 -10.34 -9.03
N TYR A 81 -31.95 -11.19 -9.10
CA TYR A 81 -30.87 -11.07 -10.10
C TYR A 81 -30.78 -12.29 -11.03
N GLY A 82 -31.60 -13.32 -10.84
CA GLY A 82 -31.61 -14.50 -11.71
C GLY A 82 -30.33 -15.36 -11.64
N HIS A 83 -29.41 -15.07 -10.72
CA HIS A 83 -28.15 -15.79 -10.59
C HIS A 83 -28.26 -16.97 -9.62
N PRO A 84 -27.63 -18.13 -9.91
CA PRO A 84 -27.76 -19.34 -9.11
C PRO A 84 -27.13 -19.21 -7.71
N ASN A 85 -26.11 -18.36 -7.56
CA ASN A 85 -25.40 -18.12 -6.31
C ASN A 85 -24.64 -16.80 -6.34
N LEU A 86 -24.13 -16.40 -5.17
CA LEU A 86 -23.33 -15.19 -4.95
C LEU A 86 -22.12 -15.09 -5.89
N PHE A 87 -21.42 -16.20 -6.12
CA PHE A 87 -20.23 -16.21 -6.96
C PHE A 87 -20.56 -15.96 -8.43
N SER A 88 -21.67 -16.49 -8.93
CA SER A 88 -22.13 -16.25 -10.30
C SER A 88 -22.50 -14.78 -10.51
N LEU A 89 -23.20 -14.15 -9.56
CA LEU A 89 -23.49 -12.73 -9.61
C LEU A 89 -22.20 -11.90 -9.53
N ALA A 90 -21.28 -12.27 -8.64
CA ALA A 90 -20.01 -11.57 -8.47
C ALA A 90 -19.16 -11.61 -9.76
N THR A 91 -19.12 -12.74 -10.47
CA THR A 91 -18.45 -12.83 -11.78
C THR A 91 -19.10 -11.91 -12.81
N ALA A 92 -20.44 -11.90 -12.90
CA ALA A 92 -21.13 -11.03 -13.84
C ALA A 92 -20.85 -9.54 -13.57
N LEU A 93 -20.90 -9.12 -12.30
CA LEU A 93 -20.55 -7.74 -11.92
C LEU A 93 -19.07 -7.43 -12.16
N TYR A 94 -18.18 -8.39 -11.91
CA TYR A 94 -16.75 -8.22 -12.15
C TYR A 94 -16.43 -8.01 -13.64
N GLU A 95 -17.10 -8.76 -14.53
CA GLU A 95 -16.94 -8.63 -15.98
C GLU A 95 -17.58 -7.35 -16.53
N GLN A 96 -18.68 -6.89 -15.95
CA GLN A 96 -19.41 -5.71 -16.42
C GLN A 96 -18.79 -4.39 -15.97
N VAL A 97 -18.24 -4.30 -14.76
CA VAL A 97 -17.69 -3.06 -14.20
C VAL A 97 -16.27 -2.79 -14.75
N PRO A 98 -15.99 -1.62 -15.34
CA PRO A 98 -14.64 -1.24 -15.77
C PRO A 98 -13.63 -1.26 -14.61
N ARG A 99 -12.46 -1.85 -14.85
CA ARG A 99 -11.39 -1.91 -13.84
C ARG A 99 -10.80 -0.52 -13.60
N THR A 100 -10.74 -0.12 -12.34
CA THR A 100 -10.17 1.15 -11.91
C THR A 100 -9.09 0.87 -10.88
N PHE A 101 -7.88 1.37 -11.09
CA PHE A 101 -6.74 1.17 -10.19
C PHE A 101 -6.41 2.51 -9.52
N PRO A 102 -7.13 2.88 -8.43
CA PRO A 102 -6.83 4.12 -7.73
C PRO A 102 -5.42 4.05 -7.15
N GLU A 103 -4.63 5.11 -7.37
CA GLU A 103 -3.29 5.21 -6.80
C GLU A 103 -3.41 5.21 -5.27
N PRO A 104 -2.70 4.32 -4.55
CA PRO A 104 -2.70 4.33 -3.10
C PRO A 104 -2.20 5.67 -2.57
N ALA A 105 -2.69 6.06 -1.39
CA ALA A 105 -2.20 7.28 -0.74
C ALA A 105 -0.67 7.22 -0.61
N PRO A 106 0.04 8.32 -0.92
CA PRO A 106 1.51 8.33 -0.89
C PRO A 106 2.00 7.94 0.50
N ALA A 107 2.78 6.87 0.57
CA ALA A 107 3.42 6.45 1.80
C ALA A 107 4.44 7.51 2.25
N ALA A 108 4.68 7.59 3.56
CA ALA A 108 5.74 8.43 4.10
C ALA A 108 7.08 8.00 3.49
N ASP A 109 7.81 8.95 2.89
CA ASP A 109 9.13 8.68 2.29
C ASP A 109 10.14 8.29 3.39
N PRO A 110 10.62 7.02 3.40
CA PRO A 110 11.58 6.56 4.41
C PRO A 110 12.96 7.22 4.26
N TRP A 111 13.25 7.83 3.11
CA TRP A 111 14.54 8.45 2.79
C TRP A 111 14.53 9.97 2.91
N ARG A 112 13.41 10.57 3.33
CA ARG A 112 13.29 12.02 3.45
C ARG A 112 14.37 12.57 4.40
N PRO A 113 15.25 13.48 3.94
CA PRO A 113 16.32 13.99 4.77
C PRO A 113 15.76 14.86 5.89
N ASP A 114 16.13 14.53 7.12
CA ASP A 114 15.88 15.34 8.30
C ASP A 114 17.22 15.96 8.74
N HIS A 115 17.44 17.21 8.33
CA HIS A 115 18.68 17.94 8.60
C HIS A 115 18.94 18.10 10.11
N VAL A 116 17.89 18.27 10.90
CA VAL A 116 18.00 18.42 12.36
C VAL A 116 18.43 17.10 12.97
N ARG A 117 17.79 15.99 12.58
CA ARG A 117 18.18 14.65 13.04
C ARG A 117 19.59 14.27 12.60
N CYS A 118 19.98 14.66 11.39
CA CYS A 118 21.35 14.46 10.89
C CYS A 118 22.37 15.23 11.74
N LEU A 119 22.12 16.52 12.01
CA LEU A 119 22.97 17.36 12.85
C LEU A 119 23.07 16.82 14.29
N LEU A 120 21.93 16.51 14.91
CA LEU A 120 21.88 15.95 16.27
C LEU A 120 22.65 14.63 16.36
N ARG A 121 22.52 13.77 15.35
CA ARG A 121 23.30 12.53 15.27
C ARG A 121 24.80 12.81 15.15
N GLY A 122 25.20 13.77 14.31
CA GLY A 122 26.59 14.19 14.19
C GLY A 122 27.17 14.69 15.51
N LEU A 123 26.45 15.57 16.22
CA LEU A 123 26.84 16.08 17.54
C LEU A 123 26.99 14.95 18.57
N LEU A 124 26.03 14.02 18.59
CA LEU A 124 26.07 12.86 19.49
C LEU A 124 27.29 11.97 19.26
N PHE A 125 27.70 11.77 18.00
CA PHE A 125 28.90 10.99 17.66
C PHE A 125 30.20 11.75 17.84
N ALA A 126 30.19 13.09 17.78
CA ALA A 126 31.38 13.92 18.01
C ALA A 126 31.71 14.11 19.50
N LEU A 127 30.70 14.08 20.37
CA LEU A 127 30.82 14.28 21.82
C LEU A 127 31.93 13.46 22.50
N PRO A 128 32.07 12.13 22.27
CA PRO A 128 33.16 11.35 22.84
C PRO A 128 34.54 11.83 22.36
N GLY A 129 34.65 12.30 21.12
CA GLY A 129 35.88 12.87 20.57
C GLY A 129 36.33 14.14 21.30
N LEU A 130 35.37 14.95 21.78
CA LEU A 130 35.66 16.16 22.57
C LEU A 130 36.25 15.85 23.95
N ALA A 131 36.04 14.64 24.49
CA ALA A 131 36.59 14.26 25.78
C ALA A 131 38.13 14.17 25.75
N TYR A 132 38.73 13.84 24.60
CA TYR A 132 40.18 13.72 24.47
C TYR A 132 40.92 15.05 24.69
N PRO A 133 40.63 16.16 23.98
CA PRO A 133 41.29 17.44 24.25
C PRO A 133 40.93 17.98 25.64
N LEU A 134 39.71 17.76 26.12
CA LEU A 134 39.29 18.22 27.45
C LEU A 134 40.04 17.53 28.60
N THR A 135 40.42 16.27 28.41
CA THR A 135 41.12 15.47 29.43
C THR A 135 42.62 15.34 29.19
N ALA A 136 43.12 15.79 28.04
CA ALA A 136 44.54 15.78 27.66
C ALA A 136 45.52 16.20 28.79
N PRO A 137 45.33 17.30 29.54
CA PRO A 137 46.27 17.69 30.60
C PRO A 137 46.31 16.73 31.80
N LEU A 138 45.34 15.83 31.92
CA LEU A 138 45.23 14.86 33.01
C LEU A 138 45.93 13.53 32.67
N TRP A 139 46.35 13.32 31.40
CA TRP A 139 46.80 12.02 30.92
C TRP A 139 48.31 11.85 31.11
N HIS A 140 48.69 10.86 31.91
CA HIS A 140 50.07 10.43 32.09
C HIS A 140 50.28 9.08 31.38
N PRO A 141 51.17 9.00 30.35
CA PRO A 141 51.45 7.75 29.65
C PRO A 141 51.84 6.64 30.64
N GLY A 142 51.15 5.49 30.57
CA GLY A 142 51.43 4.31 31.39
C GLY A 142 50.67 4.17 32.72
N ARG A 143 50.09 5.24 33.29
CA ARG A 143 49.42 5.18 34.61
C ARG A 143 47.90 4.96 34.57
N HIS A 144 47.26 5.22 33.42
CA HIS A 144 45.79 5.32 33.34
C HIS A 144 45.11 4.25 32.47
N ALA A 145 45.83 3.23 32.01
CA ALA A 145 45.27 2.17 31.17
C ALA A 145 44.10 1.43 31.84
N ALA A 146 44.25 1.05 33.11
CA ALA A 146 43.18 0.38 33.86
C ALA A 146 41.93 1.25 34.02
N ALA A 147 42.11 2.57 34.21
CA ALA A 147 41.00 3.51 34.33
C ALA A 147 40.24 3.65 33.00
N LEU A 148 40.94 3.70 31.86
CA LEU A 148 40.32 3.73 30.54
C LEU A 148 39.58 2.44 30.21
N ILE A 149 40.16 1.29 30.55
CA ILE A 149 39.51 -0.02 30.38
C ILE A 149 38.23 -0.09 31.23
N LEU A 150 38.29 0.31 32.50
CA LEU A 150 37.14 0.32 33.40
C LEU A 150 36.05 1.30 32.90
N ALA A 151 36.44 2.50 32.48
CA ALA A 151 35.52 3.47 31.90
C ALA A 151 34.84 2.92 30.63
N GLY A 152 35.58 2.23 29.76
CA GLY A 152 35.05 1.56 28.58
C GLY A 152 34.04 0.46 28.93
N LEU A 153 34.36 -0.40 29.90
CA LEU A 153 33.46 -1.46 30.38
C LEU A 153 32.18 -0.89 30.98
N ILE A 154 32.28 0.15 31.83
CA ILE A 154 31.13 0.82 32.43
C ILE A 154 30.28 1.49 31.34
N SER A 155 30.90 2.23 30.42
CA SER A 155 30.21 2.87 29.30
C SER A 155 29.50 1.84 28.41
N TRP A 156 30.13 0.69 28.17
CA TRP A 156 29.55 -0.38 27.38
C TRP A 156 28.34 -1.01 28.07
N ALA A 157 28.49 -1.42 29.33
CA ALA A 157 27.40 -2.01 30.12
C ALA A 157 26.21 -1.06 30.25
N TRP A 158 26.49 0.23 30.46
CA TRP A 158 25.47 1.28 30.48
C TRP A 158 24.74 1.41 29.14
N GLY A 159 25.47 1.44 28.02
CA GLY A 159 24.88 1.49 26.69
C GLY A 159 23.96 0.30 26.40
N GLN A 160 24.36 -0.90 26.82
CA GLN A 160 23.53 -2.12 26.69
C GLN A 160 22.24 -2.01 27.53
N GLY A 161 22.36 -1.63 28.80
CA GLY A 161 21.21 -1.48 29.69
C GLY A 161 20.21 -0.44 29.20
N LEU A 162 20.70 0.73 28.76
CA LEU A 162 19.86 1.79 28.22
C LEU A 162 19.16 1.37 26.93
N GLY A 163 19.90 0.74 26.01
CA GLY A 163 19.36 0.24 24.74
C GLY A 163 18.26 -0.80 24.95
N HIS A 164 18.48 -1.74 25.86
CA HIS A 164 17.48 -2.75 26.22
C HIS A 164 16.19 -2.12 26.79
N ARG A 165 16.31 -1.20 27.75
CA ARG A 165 15.13 -0.54 28.36
C ARG A 165 14.36 0.31 27.35
N ALA A 166 15.06 1.10 26.54
CA ALA A 166 14.43 1.90 25.49
C ALA A 166 13.71 1.01 24.46
N HIS A 167 14.27 -0.16 24.12
CA HIS A 167 13.63 -1.14 23.26
C HIS A 167 12.33 -1.69 23.86
N VAL A 168 12.35 -2.09 25.13
CA VAL A 168 11.15 -2.56 25.84
C VAL A 168 10.08 -1.45 25.91
N ARG A 169 10.47 -0.21 26.20
CA ARG A 169 9.57 0.95 26.25
C ARG A 169 9.01 1.36 24.89
N LYS A 170 9.65 0.93 23.80
CA LYS A 170 9.11 1.12 22.45
C LYS A 170 7.76 0.41 22.27
N ALA A 171 7.52 -0.68 22.99
CA ALA A 171 6.23 -1.39 22.98
C ALA A 171 5.08 -0.53 23.54
N THR A 172 5.37 0.36 24.50
CA THR A 172 4.38 1.32 25.04
C THR A 172 4.24 2.58 24.19
N GLY A 173 5.17 2.83 23.26
CA GLY A 173 5.11 3.91 22.29
C GLY A 173 6.43 4.68 22.14
N PRO A 174 6.56 5.47 21.06
CA PRO A 174 7.81 6.17 20.73
C PRO A 174 8.18 7.26 21.75
N ARG A 175 7.19 7.88 22.41
CA ARG A 175 7.41 8.93 23.42
C ARG A 175 8.03 8.38 24.70
N GLU A 176 7.59 7.21 25.13
CA GLU A 176 8.12 6.57 26.34
C GLU A 176 9.56 6.09 26.12
N ALA A 177 9.86 5.50 24.96
CA ALA A 177 11.24 5.19 24.59
C ALA A 177 12.13 6.45 24.58
N ALA A 178 11.64 7.58 24.06
CA ALA A 178 12.38 8.84 24.07
C ALA A 178 12.62 9.39 25.49
N ARG A 179 11.63 9.26 26.39
CA ARG A 179 11.78 9.64 27.81
C ARG A 179 12.83 8.79 28.52
N THR A 180 12.83 7.48 28.30
CA THR A 180 13.85 6.57 28.85
C THR A 180 15.25 6.94 28.34
N LEU A 181 15.40 7.27 27.06
CA LEU A 181 16.67 7.73 26.50
C LEU A 181 17.11 9.08 27.12
N ALA A 182 16.18 9.99 27.40
CA ALA A 182 16.47 11.29 28.00
C ALA A 182 16.82 11.20 29.51
N ALA A 183 16.16 10.31 30.26
CA ALA A 183 16.41 10.11 31.69
C ALA A 183 17.65 9.24 31.98
N GLY A 184 18.12 8.47 31.01
CA GLY A 184 19.26 7.56 31.15
C GLY A 184 18.91 6.22 31.83
N ALA A 185 19.88 5.30 31.88
CA ALA A 185 19.63 3.89 32.23
C ALA A 185 19.03 3.61 33.63
N PRO A 186 19.36 4.35 34.71
CA PRO A 186 18.90 4.02 36.05
C PRO A 186 17.57 4.70 36.42
N LEU A 187 17.19 5.79 35.74
CA LEU A 187 15.97 6.56 36.04
C LEU A 187 14.86 6.39 34.97
N GLY A 188 15.17 5.80 33.81
CA GLY A 188 14.26 5.61 32.67
C GLY A 188 13.58 4.25 32.57
#